data_AF-A0A2W5K3K4-F1
#
_entry.id   AF-A0A2W5K3K4-F1
#
_cell.length_a   1.000
_cell.length_b   1.000
_cell.length_c   1.000
_cell.angle_alpha   90.00
_cell.angle_beta   90.00
_cell.angle_gamma   90.00
#
_symmetry.space_group_name_H-M   'P 1'
#
loop_
_entity.id
_entity.type
_entity.pdbx_description
1 polymer ?
#
loop_
_entity_poly.entity_id
_entity_poly.type
_entity_poly.pdbx_seq_one_letter_code
_entity_poly.pdbx_strand_id
1 'polypeptide(L)' 'MSASIEERLTELEVRLAFIDDTVNALNGVVADQDRRVQQLSAELERLRGELLGVRLALSHDIRDEPPPPHY' A
#
# COMPACT_ATOMS: atom_id res chain seq x y z
N MET A 1 51.12 -1.20 6.64
CA MET A 1 50.96 -1.45 8.09
C MET A 1 49.55 -1.96 8.29
N SER A 2 49.37 -3.13 8.90
CA SER A 2 48.04 -3.66 9.23
C SER A 2 47.43 -2.81 10.33
N ALA A 3 46.19 -2.34 10.13
CA ALA A 3 45.45 -1.63 11.16
C ALA A 3 45.36 -2.47 12.44
N SER A 4 45.50 -1.82 13.59
CA SER A 4 45.32 -2.41 14.91
C SER A 4 43.93 -3.05 15.01
N ILE A 5 43.79 -4.07 15.86
CA ILE A 5 42.47 -4.64 16.17
C ILE A 5 41.52 -3.55 16.72
N GLU A 6 42.04 -2.61 17.52
CA GLU A 6 41.25 -1.50 18.08
C GLU A 6 40.77 -0.52 17.00
N GLU A 7 41.59 -0.23 15.99
CA GLU A 7 41.20 0.62 14.86
C GLU A 7 40.08 -0.03 14.04
N ARG A 8 40.20 -1.32 13.78
CA ARG A 8 39.16 -2.09 13.06
C ARG A 8 37.86 -2.19 13.87
N LEU A 9 37.95 -2.33 15.19
CA LEU A 9 36.78 -2.35 16.06
C LEU A 9 36.07 -0.99 16.04
N THR A 10 36.82 0.10 16.18
CA THR A 10 36.29 1.47 16.11
C THR A 10 35.58 1.72 14.78
N GLU A 11 36.19 1.28 13.67
CA GLU A 11 35.58 1.42 12.34
C GLU A 11 34.27 0.63 12.23
N LEU A 12 34.21 -0.58 12.79
CA LEU A 12 33.00 -1.39 12.81
C LEU A 12 31.90 -0.77 13.67
N GLU A 13 32.24 -0.19 14.82
CA GLU A 13 31.28 0.50 15.69
C GLU A 13 30.65 1.72 15.00
N VAL A 14 31.47 2.52 14.30
CA VAL A 14 30.98 3.65 13.50
C VAL A 14 30.04 3.15 12.40
N ARG A 15 30.45 2.13 11.64
CA ARG A 15 29.61 1.54 10.58
C ARG A 15 28.31 0.98 11.13
N LEU A 16 28.34 0.34 12.29
CA LEU A 16 27.16 -0.20 12.95
C LEU A 16 26.17 0.90 13.34
N ALA A 17 26.65 2.00 13.94
CA ALA A 17 25.81 3.14 14.28
C ALA A 17 25.10 3.72 13.04
N PHE A 18 25.82 3.86 11.92
CA PHE A 18 25.21 4.31 10.65
C PHE A 18 24.15 3.34 10.12
N ILE A 19 24.38 2.04 10.24
CA ILE A 19 23.41 1.02 9.83
C ILE A 19 22.17 1.08 10.72
N ASP A 20 22.33 1.20 12.02
CA ASP A 20 21.22 1.31 12.97
C ASP A 20 20.35 2.55 12.68
N ASP A 21 20.97 3.70 12.44
CA ASP A 21 20.27 4.92 12.02
C ASP A 21 19.52 4.72 10.70
N THR A 22 20.15 4.05 9.74
CA THR A 22 19.53 3.75 8.43
C THR A 22 18.33 2.82 8.58
N VAL A 23 18.45 1.77 9.39
CA VAL A 23 17.36 0.83 9.68
C VAL A 23 16.19 1.55 10.34
N ASN A 24 16.46 2.42 11.32
CA ASN A 24 15.43 3.20 11.98
C ASN A 24 14.70 4.15 11.01
N ALA A 25 15.44 4.81 10.10
CA ALA A 25 14.85 5.64 9.08
C ALA A 25 13.97 4.83 8.10
N LEU A 26 14.45 3.66 7.65
CA LEU A 26 13.71 2.78 6.75
C LEU A 26 12.44 2.23 7.40
N ASN A 27 12.46 1.91 8.69
CA ASN A 27 11.27 1.45 9.42
C ASN A 27 10.14 2.49 9.38
N GLY A 28 10.46 3.77 9.54
CA GLY A 28 9.49 4.85 9.40
C GLY A 28 8.86 4.90 8.01
N VAL A 29 9.69 4.81 6.97
CA VAL A 29 9.24 4.79 5.57
C VAL A 29 8.34 3.60 5.28
N VAL A 30 8.70 2.39 5.74
CA VAL A 30 7.89 1.18 5.56
C VAL A 30 6.54 1.32 6.26
N ALA A 31 6.52 1.86 7.48
CA ALA A 31 5.28 2.09 8.21
C ALA A 31 4.36 3.12 7.52
N ASP A 32 4.92 4.18 6.93
CA ASP A 32 4.16 5.15 6.12
C ASP A 32 3.62 4.50 4.83
N GLN A 33 4.42 3.67 4.17
CA GLN A 33 4.01 2.95 2.97
C GLN A 33 2.88 1.95 3.25
N ASP A 34 2.97 1.18 4.34
CA ASP A 34 1.93 0.22 4.72
C ASP A 34 0.59 0.94 4.99
N ARG A 35 0.62 2.07 5.70
CA ARG A 35 -0.56 2.92 5.91
C ARG A 35 -1.19 3.37 4.58
N ARG A 36 -0.37 3.80 3.61
CA ARG A 36 -0.86 4.21 2.28
C ARG A 36 -1.47 3.03 1.51
N VAL A 37 -0.85 1.86 1.57
CA VAL A 37 -1.37 0.65 0.93
C VAL A 37 -2.74 0.28 1.51
N GLN A 38 -2.88 0.27 2.84
CA GLN A 38 -4.16 -0.01 3.50
C GLN A 38 -5.25 0.98 3.09
N GLN A 39 -4.94 2.27 3.01
CA GLN A 39 -5.86 3.31 2.54
C GLN A 39 -6.32 3.05 1.10
N LEU A 40 -5.37 2.81 0.18
CA LEU A 40 -5.68 2.52 -1.22
C LEU A 40 -6.49 1.24 -1.37
N SER A 41 -6.20 0.19 -0.60
CA SER A 41 -6.98 -1.05 -0.59
C SER A 41 -8.42 -0.81 -0.14
N ALA A 42 -8.63 0.00 0.90
CA ALA A 42 -9.97 0.36 1.36
C ALA A 42 -10.75 1.18 0.32
N GLU A 43 -10.09 2.13 -0.35
CA GLU A 43 -10.70 2.91 -1.43
C GLU A 43 -11.11 2.03 -2.62
N LEU A 44 -10.26 1.06 -3.01
CA LEU A 44 -10.57 0.12 -4.09
C LEU A 44 -11.77 -0.76 -3.77
N GLU A 45 -11.88 -1.28 -2.53
CA GLU A 45 -13.06 -2.04 -2.13
C GLU A 45 -14.33 -1.19 -2.10
N ARG A 46 -14.23 0.08 -1.68
CA ARG A 46 -15.36 1.01 -1.76
C ARG A 46 -15.82 1.23 -3.19
N LEU A 47 -14.89 1.51 -4.11
CA LEU A 47 -15.18 1.70 -5.54
C LEU A 47 -15.80 0.44 -6.16
N ARG A 48 -15.32 -0.75 -5.79
CA ARG A 48 -15.92 -2.02 -6.22
C ARG A 48 -17.37 -2.12 -5.74
N GLY A 49 -17.65 -1.75 -4.49
CA GLY A 49 -19.00 -1.71 -3.93
C GLY A 49 -19.91 -0.75 -4.71
N GLU A 50 -19.45 0.47 -4.99
CA GLU A 50 -20.19 1.46 -5.78
C GLU A 50 -20.50 0.94 -7.19
N LEU A 51 -19.53 0.32 -7.87
CA LEU A 51 -19.72 -0.26 -9.20
C LEU A 51 -20.77 -1.39 -9.20
N LEU A 52 -20.75 -2.24 -8.17
CA LEU A 52 -21.75 -3.30 -8.00
C LEU A 52 -23.15 -2.71 -7.79
N GLY A 53 -23.27 -1.64 -7.00
CA GLY A 53 -24.51 -0.91 -6.77
C GLY A 53 -25.08 -0.34 -8.08
N VAL A 54 -24.26 0.33 -8.89
CA VAL A 54 -24.67 0.86 -10.20
C VAL A 54 -25.14 -0.27 -11.13
N ARG A 55 -24.41 -1.39 -11.19
CA ARG A 55 -24.79 -2.53 -12.03
C ARG A 55 -26.14 -3.13 -11.61
N LEU A 56 -26.40 -3.24 -10.32
CA LEU A 56 -27.67 -3.75 -9.82
C LEU A 56 -28.83 -2.80 -10.16
N ALA A 57 -28.64 -1.49 -9.98
CA ALA A 57 -29.64 -0.48 -10.32
C ALA A 57 -30.03 -0.55 -11.81
N LEU A 58 -29.04 -0.59 -12.71
CA LEU A 58 -29.28 -0.72 -14.15
C LEU A 58 -29.99 -2.04 -14.53
N SER A 59 -29.68 -3.14 -13.84
CA SER A 59 -30.33 -4.43 -14.09
C SER A 59 -31.79 -4.49 -13.63
N HIS A 60 -32.16 -3.69 -12.63
CA HIS A 60 -33.54 -3.58 -12.15
C HIS A 60 -34.39 -2.76 -13.14
N ASP A 61 -33.83 -1.68 -13.67
CA ASP A 61 -34.49 -0.79 -14.64
C ASP A 61 -34.91 -1.54 -15.93
N ILE A 62 -34.03 -2.41 -16.46
CA ILE A 62 -34.32 -3.23 -17.66
C ILE A 62 -35.46 -4.23 -17.43
N ARG A 63 -35.68 -4.69 -16.19
CA ARG A 63 -36.75 -5.66 -15.87
C ARG A 63 -38.12 -5.02 -15.72
N ASP A 64 -38.16 -3.73 -15.39
CA ASP A 64 -39.39 -2.96 -15.21
C ASP A 64 -39.83 -2.23 -16.49
N GLU A 65 -39.04 -2.33 -17.58
CA GLU A 65 -39.38 -1.74 -18.86
C GLU A 65 -40.41 -2.61 -19.61
N PRO A 66 -41.57 -2.05 -20.01
CA PRO A 66 -42.60 -2.81 -20.73
C PRO A 66 -42.05 -3.33 -22.06
N PRO A 67 -42.44 -4.55 -22.50
CA PRO A 67 -41.89 -5.16 -23.71
C PRO A 67 -42.10 -4.25 -24.93
N PRO A 68 -41.11 -4.18 -25.84
CA PRO A 68 -41.15 -3.25 -26.95
C PRO A 68 -42.36 -3.53 -27.85
N PRO A 69 -43.03 -2.48 -28.38
CA PRO A 69 -44.17 -2.65 -29.27
C PRO A 69 -43.74 -3.40 -30.53
N HIS A 70 -44.41 -4.51 -30.82
CA HIS A 70 -44.28 -5.21 -32.09
C HIS A 70 -45.04 -4.42 -33.17
N TYR A 71 -44.31 -3.90 -34.17
CA TYR A 71 -44.84 -3.25 -35.36
C TYR A 71 -44.85 -4.20 -36.57
#